data_AF-A0AAW1L6M3-F1
#
_entry.id   AF-A0AAW1L6M3-F1
#
_cell.length_a   1.000
_cell.length_b   1.000
_cell.length_c   1.000
_cell.angle_alpha   90.00
_cell.angle_beta   90.00
_cell.angle_gamma   90.00
#
_symmetry.space_group_name_H-M   'P 1'
#
loop_
_entity.id
_entity.type
_entity.pdbx_description
1 polymer ?
#
loop_
_entity_poly.entity_id
_entity_poly.type
_entity_poly.pdbx_seq_one_letter_code
_entity_poly.pdbx_strand_id
1 'polypeptide(L)' 'MTYITYTCDETGKWITTGVCEAECGKKRTSATPLIVGGTEAEKYEFPWVAAIYTEGSKLCAGSIISPYHVLTGTTSSSP' A
#
# COMPACT_ATOMS: atom_id res chain seq x y z
N MET A 1 1.42 18.47 -4.81
CA MET A 1 2.31 18.47 -5.99
C MET A 1 3.71 18.81 -5.49
N THR A 2 4.55 17.80 -5.34
CA THR A 2 5.93 17.94 -4.86
C THR A 2 6.83 18.19 -6.08
N TYR A 3 7.66 19.23 -6.03
CA TYR A 3 8.62 19.54 -7.11
C TYR A 3 10.04 19.14 -6.69
N ILE A 4 10.82 18.63 -7.63
CA ILE A 4 12.21 18.24 -7.40
C ILE A 4 13.09 19.46 -7.68
N THR A 5 13.96 19.84 -6.74
CA THR A 5 14.96 20.89 -6.95
C THR A 5 16.31 20.27 -7.33
N TYR A 6 16.96 20.85 -8.32
CA TYR A 6 18.30 20.49 -8.77
C TYR A 6 19.24 21.66 -8.49
N THR A 7 20.24 21.47 -7.64
CA THR A 7 21.26 22.50 -7.35
C THR A 7 22.65 21.94 -7.60
N CYS A 8 23.51 22.69 -8.28
CA CYS A 8 24.91 22.34 -8.44
C CYS A 8 25.69 22.91 -7.26
N ASP A 9 26.44 22.07 -6.54
CA ASP A 9 27.31 22.52 -5.45
C ASP A 9 28.68 23.02 -5.97
N GLU A 10 29.47 23.61 -5.06
CA GLU A 10 30.82 24.12 -5.34
C GLU A 10 31.82 23.03 -5.74
N THR A 11 31.49 21.76 -5.49
CA THR A 11 32.30 20.60 -5.92
C THR A 11 31.94 20.11 -7.32
N GLY A 12 30.97 20.74 -7.98
CA GLY A 12 30.47 20.36 -9.29
C GLY A 12 29.49 19.19 -9.26
N LYS A 13 28.93 18.85 -8.09
CA LYS A 13 27.97 17.75 -7.94
C LYS A 13 26.54 18.29 -7.95
N TRP A 14 25.67 17.58 -8.66
CA TRP A 14 24.23 17.81 -8.61
C TRP A 14 23.64 17.26 -7.32
N ILE A 15 23.01 18.13 -6.55
CA ILE A 15 22.21 17.80 -5.38
C ILE A 15 20.75 17.73 -5.83
N THR A 16 20.14 16.55 -5.64
CA THR A 16 18.72 16.28 -5.88
C THR A 16 18.03 15.97 -4.56
N THR A 17 17.04 16.77 -4.18
CA THR A 17 16.36 16.65 -2.87
C THR A 17 15.01 15.94 -2.94
N GLY A 18 14.51 15.62 -4.14
CA GLY A 18 13.20 15.01 -4.32
C GLY A 18 13.25 13.48 -4.19
N VAL A 19 12.42 12.93 -3.31
CA VAL A 19 12.16 11.49 -3.20
C VAL A 19 10.68 11.24 -3.54
N CYS A 20 10.41 10.25 -4.39
CA CYS A 20 9.05 9.81 -4.67
C CYS A 20 8.63 8.77 -3.63
N GLU A 21 7.76 9.16 -2.72
CA GLU A 21 7.18 8.28 -1.71
C GLU A 21 5.72 7.95 -2.06
N ALA A 22 5.33 6.69 -1.86
CA ALA A 22 3.96 6.26 -2.10
C ALA A 22 3.01 6.83 -1.05
N GLU A 23 1.91 7.47 -1.46
CA GLU A 23 0.89 7.94 -0.52
C GLU A 23 0.06 6.77 0.02
N CYS A 24 -0.07 6.67 1.35
CA CYS A 24 -0.82 5.62 2.03
C CYS A 24 -2.21 6.09 2.48
N GLY A 25 -3.14 5.15 2.71
CA GLY A 25 -4.44 5.40 3.35
C GLY A 25 -5.45 6.23 2.53
N LYS A 26 -5.18 6.51 1.26
CA LYS A 26 -6.10 7.25 0.38
C LYS A 26 -7.16 6.33 -0.23
N LYS A 27 -8.38 6.41 0.29
CA LYS A 27 -9.54 5.72 -0.29
C LYS A 27 -10.13 6.57 -1.43
N ARG A 28 -10.59 5.94 -2.53
CA ARG A 28 -11.23 6.66 -3.66
C ARG A 28 -12.66 7.12 -3.34
N THR A 29 -13.31 6.50 -2.36
CA THR A 29 -14.69 6.74 -1.95
C THR A 29 -14.79 6.93 -0.43
N SER A 30 -15.81 7.66 0.03
CA SER A 30 -16.06 7.84 1.47
C SER A 30 -16.33 6.50 2.15
N ALA A 31 -15.76 6.31 3.34
CA ALA A 31 -15.94 5.09 4.10
C ALA A 31 -17.35 5.01 4.70
N THR A 32 -18.09 3.95 4.37
CA THR A 32 -19.34 3.60 5.08
C THR A 32 -18.97 2.75 6.31
N PRO A 33 -19.35 3.17 7.53
CA PRO A 33 -18.78 2.63 8.77
C PRO A 33 -19.36 1.29 9.26
N LEU A 34 -20.13 0.55 8.46
CA LEU A 34 -20.77 -0.69 8.91
C LEU A 34 -20.57 -1.82 7.88
N ILE A 35 -19.99 -2.94 8.33
CA ILE A 35 -19.91 -4.20 7.56
C ILE A 35 -20.78 -5.24 8.29
N VAL A 36 -22.08 -5.20 8.06
CA VAL A 36 -23.00 -6.32 8.30
C VAL A 36 -23.83 -6.44 7.02
N GLY A 37 -23.69 -7.55 6.28
CA GLY A 37 -24.26 -7.69 4.94
C GLY A 37 -23.54 -6.86 3.87
N GLY A 38 -22.20 -6.84 3.92
CA GLY A 38 -21.36 -6.03 3.02
C GLY A 38 -21.63 -6.27 1.53
N THR A 39 -21.29 -5.27 0.72
CA THR A 39 -21.39 -5.32 -0.74
C THR A 39 -20.05 -5.66 -1.38
N GLU A 40 -20.08 -6.12 -2.64
CA GLU A 40 -18.86 -6.27 -3.42
C GLU A 40 -18.14 -4.93 -3.52
N ALA A 41 -16.82 -4.94 -3.28
CA ALA A 41 -16.01 -3.73 -3.35
C ALA A 41 -15.81 -3.30 -4.80
N GLU A 42 -15.90 -1.99 -5.05
CA GLU A 42 -15.59 -1.47 -6.38
C GLU A 42 -14.09 -1.59 -6.70
N LYS A 43 -13.77 -1.55 -8.00
CA LYS A 43 -12.38 -1.58 -8.45
C LYS A 43 -11.61 -0.41 -7.84
N TYR A 44 -10.51 -0.72 -7.15
CA TYR A 44 -9.64 0.24 -6.44
C TYR A 44 -10.29 0.92 -5.22
N GLU A 45 -11.39 0.38 -4.70
CA GLU A 45 -12.00 0.93 -3.49
C GLU A 45 -11.07 0.77 -2.26
N PHE A 46 -10.42 -0.37 -2.14
CA PHE A 46 -9.45 -0.67 -1.08
C PHE A 46 -8.12 -1.08 -1.70
N PRO A 47 -7.31 -0.12 -2.19
CA PRO A 47 -6.12 -0.41 -2.99
C PRO A 47 -5.02 -1.14 -2.22
N TRP A 48 -5.05 -1.13 -0.89
CA TRP A 48 -4.12 -1.85 -0.03
C TRP A 48 -4.48 -3.32 0.20
N VAL A 49 -5.68 -3.79 -0.20
CA VAL A 49 -6.09 -5.19 0.03
C VAL A 49 -5.38 -6.12 -0.95
N ALA A 50 -4.65 -7.10 -0.42
CA ALA A 50 -3.93 -8.10 -1.20
C ALA A 50 -4.46 -9.51 -0.90
N ALA A 51 -4.62 -10.32 -1.96
CA ALA A 51 -4.88 -11.75 -1.83
C ALA A 51 -3.57 -12.54 -1.90
N ILE A 52 -3.36 -13.44 -0.94
CA ILE A 52 -2.13 -14.23 -0.80
C ILE A 52 -2.43 -15.66 -1.24
N TYR A 53 -1.63 -16.18 -2.16
CA TYR A 53 -1.79 -17.51 -2.75
C TYR A 53 -0.58 -18.39 -2.43
N THR A 54 -0.83 -19.68 -2.24
CA THR A 54 0.19 -20.72 -2.06
C THR A 54 -0.23 -21.92 -2.90
N GLU A 55 0.69 -22.43 -3.72
CA GLU A 55 0.42 -23.57 -4.63
C GLU A 55 -0.85 -23.40 -5.49
N GLY A 56 -1.12 -22.17 -5.94
CA GLY A 56 -2.30 -21.84 -6.76
C GLY A 56 -3.61 -21.70 -5.99
N SER A 57 -3.62 -21.94 -4.68
CA SER A 57 -4.78 -21.79 -3.81
C SER A 57 -4.70 -20.52 -2.97
N LYS A 58 -5.82 -19.81 -2.80
CA LYS A 58 -5.89 -18.62 -1.93
C LYS A 58 -5.76 -19.06 -0.47
N LEU A 59 -4.69 -18.63 0.19
CA LEU A 59 -4.42 -18.95 1.59
C LEU A 59 -5.08 -17.93 2.52
N CYS A 60 -4.79 -16.65 2.33
CA CYS A 60 -5.19 -15.59 3.23
C CYS A 60 -5.26 -14.23 2.51
N ALA A 61 -5.56 -13.18 3.28
CA ALA A 61 -5.52 -11.80 2.82
C ALA A 61 -4.48 -11.01 3.63
N GLY A 62 -4.07 -9.87 3.10
CA GLY A 62 -3.16 -8.94 3.76
C GLY A 62 -3.40 -7.50 3.34
N SER A 63 -2.65 -6.60 3.97
CA SER A 63 -2.67 -5.16 3.72
C SER A 63 -1.29 -4.68 3.28
N ILE A 64 -1.21 -4.00 2.15
CA ILE A 64 0.01 -3.35 1.66
C ILE A 64 0.31 -2.15 2.58
N ILE A 65 1.47 -2.17 3.25
CA ILE A 65 1.90 -1.12 4.19
C ILE A 65 3.07 -0.28 3.65
N SER A 66 3.76 -0.78 2.62
CA SER A 66 4.84 -0.08 1.92
C SER A 66 4.98 -0.65 0.50
N PRO A 67 5.80 -0.06 -0.38
CA PRO A 67 6.02 -0.59 -1.73
C PRO A 67 6.53 -2.04 -1.78
N TYR A 68 7.08 -2.56 -0.66
CA TYR A 68 7.73 -3.87 -0.63
C TYR A 68 7.22 -4.80 0.48
N HIS A 69 6.21 -4.38 1.26
CA HIS A 69 5.75 -5.16 2.41
C HIS A 69 4.22 -5.28 2.46
N VAL A 70 3.76 -6.50 2.74
CA VAL A 70 2.37 -6.84 3.01
C VAL A 70 2.28 -7.35 4.46
N LEU A 71 1.43 -6.72 5.25
CA LEU A 71 1.09 -7.17 6.60
C LEU A 71 -0.02 -8.23 6.51
N THR A 72 0.18 -9.37 7.16
CA THR A 72 -0.84 -10.41 7.30
C THR A 72 -0.77 -11.02 8.70
N GLY A 73 -1.85 -11.68 9.13
CA GLY A 73 -1.91 -12.38 10.40
C GLY A 73 -1.42 -13.82 10.26
N THR A 74 -0.71 -14.33 11.26
CA THR A 74 -0.48 -15.77 11.38
C THR A 74 -1.72 -16.41 11.99
N THR A 75 -2.22 -17.49 11.37
CA THR A 75 -3.10 -18.40 12.09
C THR A 75 -2.24 -19.14 13.09
N SER A 76 -2.45 -18.94 14.40
CA SER A 76 -1.83 -19.79 15.41
C SER A 76 -2.46 -21.18 15.33
N SER A 77 -1.93 -22.05 14.47
CA SER A 77 -2.02 -23.49 14.71
C SER A 77 -0.96 -23.80 15.77
N SER A 78 -1.29 -23.55 17.03
CA SER A 78 -0.66 -24.31 18.11
C SER A 78 -0.88 -25.79 17.80
N PRO A 79 0.11 -26.68 17.95
CA PRO A 79 -0.20 -28.09 18.17
C PRO A 79 -1.06 -28.25 19.44
#